data_AF-A0A967M4P8-F1
#
_entry.id   AF-A0A967M4P8-F1
#
_cell.length_a   1.000
_cell.length_b   1.000
_cell.length_c   1.000
_cell.angle_alpha   90.00
_cell.angle_beta   90.00
_cell.angle_gamma   90.00
#
_symmetry.space_group_name_H-M   'P 1'
#
loop_
_entity.id
_entity.type
_entity.pdbx_description
1 polymer ?
#
loop_
_entity_poly.entity_id
_entity_poly.type
_entity_poly.pdbx_seq_one_letter_code
_entity_poly.pdbx_strand_id
1 'polypeptide(L)'
;DMTRLKVGTYPVSEAAARKAELKPIAPGVFGIRKGDMETVYAGSFLVLDKARRYADKLYVKGIKVEEVPTQVEQTLQRITFGSFATSGTASDAGRQAAAEGLEAEVTKKR
;
A
#
# COMPACT_ATOMS: atom_id res chain seq x y z
N ASP A 1 -9.19 -1.68 4.74
CA ASP A 1 -8.26 -1.85 5.86
C ASP A 1 -6.94 -2.43 5.39
N MET A 2 -5.81 -2.00 5.95
CA MET A 2 -4.49 -2.54 5.62
C MET A 2 -3.72 -2.90 6.88
N THR A 3 -2.83 -3.88 6.79
CA THR A 3 -1.93 -4.26 7.89
C THR A 3 -0.56 -3.67 7.65
N ARG A 4 -0.04 -2.94 8.63
CA ARG A 4 1.34 -2.45 8.63
C ARG A 4 2.20 -3.32 9.52
N LEU A 5 3.43 -3.59 9.09
CA LEU A 5 4.40 -4.32 9.89
C LEU A 5 5.30 -3.32 10.62
N LYS A 6 5.04 -3.08 11.90
CA LYS A 6 5.78 -2.14 12.74
C LYS A 6 7.05 -2.80 13.25
N VAL A 7 8.20 -2.16 13.06
CA VAL A 7 9.48 -2.61 13.62
C VAL A 7 9.67 -2.05 15.02
N GLY A 8 9.33 -0.77 15.22
CA GLY A 8 9.47 -0.10 16.50
C GLY A 8 9.22 1.40 16.41
N THR A 9 9.24 2.06 17.55
CA THR A 9 9.12 3.52 17.67
C THR A 9 10.39 4.06 18.29
N TYR A 10 11.05 4.98 17.60
CA TYR A 10 12.38 5.48 17.94
C TYR A 10 12.38 7.01 17.97
N PRO A 11 13.34 7.66 18.65
CA PRO A 11 13.60 9.08 18.44
C PRO A 11 13.94 9.36 16.98
N VAL A 12 13.58 10.55 16.47
CA VAL A 12 13.82 10.93 15.06
C VAL A 12 15.29 10.78 14.64
N SER A 13 16.22 11.06 15.56
CA SER A 13 17.67 10.90 15.33
C SER A 13 18.07 9.44 15.04
N GLU A 14 17.45 8.48 15.73
CA GLU A 14 17.76 7.05 15.60
C GLU A 14 16.94 6.37 14.49
N ALA A 15 15.74 6.87 14.22
CA ALA A 15 14.85 6.31 13.21
C ALA A 15 15.46 6.38 11.80
N ALA A 16 16.25 7.41 11.50
CA ALA A 16 16.98 7.51 10.23
C ALA A 16 18.01 6.38 10.06
N ALA A 17 18.79 6.09 11.10
CA ALA A 17 19.76 5.00 11.11
C ALA A 17 19.07 3.64 10.95
N ARG A 18 17.99 3.40 11.71
CA ARG A 18 17.20 2.16 11.61
C ARG A 18 16.60 1.95 10.23
N LYS A 19 16.07 3.00 9.59
CA LYS A 19 15.56 2.91 8.22
C LYS A 19 16.69 2.57 7.23
N ALA A 20 17.88 3.14 7.39
CA ALA A 20 19.01 2.84 6.52
C ALA A 20 19.48 1.38 6.64
N GLU A 21 19.53 0.83 7.86
CA GLU A 21 19.82 -0.58 8.12
C GLU A 21 18.77 -1.52 7.52
N LEU A 22 17.49 -1.13 7.61
CA LEU A 22 16.37 -1.94 7.13
C LEU A 22 16.20 -1.87 5.61
N LYS A 23 16.60 -0.78 4.96
CA LYS A 23 16.41 -0.57 3.51
C LYS A 23 16.92 -1.71 2.60
N PRO A 24 18.11 -2.30 2.80
CA PRO A 24 18.57 -3.44 1.97
C PRO A 24 17.76 -4.72 2.21
N ILE A 25 17.11 -4.86 3.36
CA ILE A 25 16.35 -6.05 3.75
C ILE A 25 14.87 -5.89 3.39
N ALA A 26 14.35 -4.69 3.61
CA ALA A 26 12.99 -4.26 3.42
C ALA A 26 12.96 -2.96 2.60
N PRO A 27 12.90 -3.04 1.26
CA PRO A 27 12.91 -1.85 0.41
C PRO A 27 11.68 -0.94 0.64
N GLY A 28 10.59 -1.50 1.16
CA GLY A 28 9.37 -0.77 1.54
C GLY A 28 9.40 -0.19 2.95
N VAL A 29 10.57 0.00 3.58
CA VAL A 29 10.65 0.60 4.92
C VAL A 29 10.25 2.08 4.86
N PHE A 30 9.41 2.51 5.79
CA PHE A 30 9.00 3.91 5.94
C PHE A 30 8.82 4.25 7.42
N GLY A 31 8.84 5.55 7.73
CA GLY A 31 8.62 6.03 9.09
C GLY A 31 7.45 7.01 9.15
N ILE A 32 6.69 6.96 10.24
CA ILE A 32 5.65 7.94 10.55
C ILE A 32 6.06 8.69 11.80
N ARG A 33 6.32 9.98 11.64
CA ARG A 33 6.68 10.87 12.73
C ARG A 33 5.43 11.31 13.50
N LYS A 34 5.50 11.25 14.83
CA LYS A 34 4.49 11.74 15.77
C LYS A 34 5.22 12.50 16.89
N GLY A 35 5.31 13.82 16.74
CA GLY A 35 6.10 14.68 17.63
C GLY A 35 7.60 14.43 17.47
N ASP A 36 8.26 14.01 18.55
CA ASP A 36 9.70 13.72 18.61
C ASP A 36 10.04 12.24 18.39
N MET A 37 9.02 11.41 18.22
CA MET A 37 9.15 9.98 17.96
C MET A 37 8.76 9.66 16.52
N GLU A 38 9.47 8.74 15.90
CA GLU A 38 9.17 8.20 14.57
C GLU A 38 8.98 6.68 14.68
N THR A 39 7.81 6.21 14.24
CA THR A 39 7.50 4.79 14.18
C THR A 39 7.94 4.24 12.83
N VAL A 40 8.86 3.29 12.83
CA VAL A 40 9.42 2.66 11.65
C VAL A 40 8.60 1.40 11.33
N TYR A 41 8.16 1.32 10.08
CA TYR A 41 7.41 0.20 9.52
C TYR A 41 8.23 -0.46 8.41
N ALA A 42 8.21 -1.79 8.34
CA ALA A 42 8.87 -2.57 7.29
C ALA A 42 8.04 -2.70 6.00
N GLY A 43 6.76 -2.29 6.04
CA GLY A 43 5.86 -2.31 4.88
C GLY A 43 4.39 -2.15 5.26
N SER A 44 3.57 -1.88 4.26
CA SER A 44 2.10 -1.86 4.35
C SER A 44 1.51 -2.87 3.37
N PHE A 45 0.52 -3.64 3.81
CA PHE A 45 -0.05 -4.73 3.03
C PHE A 45 -1.58 -4.71 3.10
N LEU A 46 -2.22 -4.80 1.94
CA LEU A 46 -3.67 -4.94 1.83
C LEU A 46 -4.15 -6.38 2.14
N VAL A 47 -3.27 -7.37 1.94
CA VAL A 47 -3.56 -8.79 2.14
C VAL A 47 -2.77 -9.29 3.33
N LEU A 48 -3.47 -9.77 4.38
CA LEU A 48 -2.87 -10.22 5.64
C LEU A 48 -1.85 -11.35 5.43
N ASP A 49 -2.15 -12.32 4.57
CA ASP A 49 -1.24 -13.44 4.29
C ASP A 49 0.08 -12.97 3.68
N LYS A 50 0.06 -11.90 2.86
CA LYS A 50 1.28 -11.31 2.32
C LYS A 50 2.09 -10.64 3.42
N ALA A 51 1.43 -9.96 4.36
CA ALA A 51 2.09 -9.37 5.53
C ALA A 51 2.78 -10.45 6.38
N ARG A 52 2.10 -11.55 6.69
CA ARG A 52 2.63 -12.65 7.50
C ARG A 52 3.84 -13.33 6.86
N ARG A 53 3.72 -13.71 5.58
CA ARG A 53 4.85 -14.29 4.84
C ARG A 53 6.05 -13.36 4.78
N TYR A 54 5.82 -12.05 4.75
CA TYR A 54 6.89 -11.08 4.78
C TYR A 54 7.48 -10.91 6.18
N ALA A 55 6.65 -10.93 7.23
CA ALA A 55 7.09 -10.95 8.63
C ALA A 55 7.98 -12.17 8.91
N ASP A 56 7.63 -13.36 8.40
CA ASP A 56 8.46 -14.56 8.53
C ASP A 56 9.84 -14.39 7.89
N LYS A 57 9.90 -13.78 6.69
CA LYS A 57 11.16 -13.48 6.01
C LYS A 57 12.02 -12.49 6.79
N LEU A 58 11.39 -11.52 7.47
CA LEU A 58 12.09 -10.57 8.34
C LEU A 58 12.58 -11.25 9.61
N TYR A 59 11.78 -12.16 10.17
CA TYR A 59 12.14 -12.91 11.37
C TYR A 59 13.38 -13.78 11.17
N VAL A 60 13.49 -14.46 10.02
CA VAL A 60 14.69 -15.24 9.64
C VAL A 60 15.95 -14.35 9.57
N LYS A 61 15.78 -13.05 9.29
CA LYS A 61 16.86 -12.05 9.27
C LYS A 61 17.06 -11.35 10.62
N GLY A 62 16.43 -11.84 11.69
CA GLY A 62 16.53 -11.28 13.04
C GLY A 62 15.70 -10.03 13.29
N ILE A 63 14.82 -9.63 12.35
CA ILE A 63 13.98 -8.45 12.48
C ILE A 63 12.61 -8.86 12.98
N LYS A 64 12.26 -8.41 14.19
CA LYS A 64 10.94 -8.60 14.77
C LYS A 64 10.01 -7.48 14.30
N VAL A 65 8.79 -7.84 13.94
CA VAL A 65 7.74 -6.91 13.55
C VAL A 65 6.43 -7.22 14.26
N GLU A 66 5.63 -6.19 14.48
CA GLU A 66 4.29 -6.25 15.04
C GLU A 66 3.27 -5.94 13.94
N GLU A 67 2.21 -6.74 13.84
CA GLU A 67 1.09 -6.50 12.91
C GLU A 67 0.18 -5.41 13.48
N VAL A 68 0.12 -4.26 12.81
CA VAL A 68 -0.73 -3.13 13.20
C VAL A 68 -1.83 -2.94 12.15
N PRO A 69 -3.10 -3.29 12.45
CA PRO A 69 -4.21 -2.96 11.56
C PRO A 69 -4.35 -1.43 11.49
N THR A 70 -4.42 -0.91 10.27
CA THR A 70 -4.52 0.53 10.00
C THR A 70 -5.63 0.77 8.99
N GLN A 71 -6.56 1.63 9.36
CA GLN A 71 -7.48 2.24 8.42
C GLN A 71 -6.77 3.41 7.74
N VAL A 72 -6.58 3.29 6.43
CA VAL A 72 -6.15 4.40 5.58
C VAL A 72 -7.34 4.75 4.72
N GLU A 73 -7.85 5.97 4.87
CA GLU A 73 -8.81 6.53 3.93
C GLU A 73 -8.12 6.66 2.58
N GLN A 74 -8.41 5.73 1.67
CA GLN A 74 -7.99 5.86 0.28
C GLN A 74 -9.03 6.71 -0.43
N THR A 75 -8.67 7.95 -0.76
CA THR A 75 -9.47 8.76 -1.67
C THR A 75 -9.36 8.14 -3.07
N LEU A 76 -10.34 7.29 -3.42
CA LEU A 76 -10.45 6.66 -4.73
C LEU A 76 -10.60 7.76 -5.79
N GLN A 77 -9.52 8.05 -6.52
CA GLN A 77 -9.57 8.98 -7.65
C GLN A 77 -10.15 8.24 -8.85
N ARG A 78 -11.45 8.39 -9.06
CA ARG A 78 -12.15 7.81 -10.22
C ARG A 78 -11.90 8.68 -11.45
N ILE A 79 -11.19 8.12 -12.44
CA ILE A 79 -11.02 8.74 -13.75
C ILE A 79 -12.10 8.18 -14.68
N THR A 80 -13.00 9.04 -15.13
CA THR A 80 -13.98 8.69 -16.17
C THR A 80 -13.46 9.18 -17.52
N PHE A 81 -13.40 8.30 -18.51
CA PHE A 81 -13.00 8.66 -19.88
C PHE A 81 -14.14 8.36 -20.85
N GLY A 82 -14.36 9.29 -21.79
CA GLY A 82 -15.42 9.18 -22.78
C GLY A 82 -16.81 9.55 -22.26
N SER A 83 -17.68 9.89 -23.21
CA SER A 83 -19.12 10.04 -22.99
C SER A 83 -19.81 9.29 -24.11
N PHE A 84 -20.41 8.15 -23.78
CA PHE A 84 -20.96 7.21 -24.76
C PHE A 84 -22.48 7.34 -24.81
N ALA A 85 -23.03 7.42 -26.02
CA ALA A 85 -24.47 7.54 -26.23
C ALA A 85 -25.25 6.26 -25.86
N THR A 86 -24.58 5.10 -25.84
CA THR A 86 -25.19 3.80 -25.54
C THR A 86 -24.30 2.97 -24.64
N SER A 87 -24.89 2.02 -23.91
CA SER A 87 -24.14 1.06 -23.09
C SER A 87 -23.22 0.16 -23.91
N GLY A 88 -23.60 -0.15 -25.16
CA GLY A 88 -22.80 -0.95 -26.08
C GLY A 88 -21.46 -0.28 -26.39
N THR A 89 -21.50 1.00 -26.80
CA THR A 89 -20.27 1.73 -27.13
C THR A 89 -19.38 2.01 -25.92
N ALA A 90 -19.97 2.14 -24.72
CA ALA A 90 -19.20 2.22 -23.48
C ALA A 90 -18.52 0.88 -23.14
N SER A 91 -19.20 -0.24 -23.39
CA SER A 91 -18.66 -1.59 -23.13
C SER A 91 -17.50 -1.91 -24.07
N ASP A 92 -17.58 -1.49 -25.33
CA ASP A 92 -16.51 -1.65 -26.31
C ASP A 92 -15.25 -0.88 -25.90
N ALA A 93 -15.41 0.37 -25.48
CA ALA A 93 -14.30 1.17 -24.95
C ALA A 93 -13.71 0.58 -23.66
N GLY A 94 -14.55 0.03 -22.78
CA GLY A 94 -14.10 -0.69 -21.58
C GLY A 94 -13.27 -1.94 -21.92
N ARG A 95 -13.69 -2.72 -22.93
CA ARG A 95 -12.93 -3.87 -23.42
C ARG A 95 -11.59 -3.48 -24.03
N GLN A 96 -11.54 -2.36 -24.74
CA GLN A 96 -10.29 -1.84 -25.28
C GLN A 96 -9.32 -1.40 -24.16
N ALA A 97 -9.83 -0.70 -23.14
CA ALA A 97 -9.04 -0.34 -21.97
C ALA A 97 -8.51 -1.58 -21.22
N ALA A 98 -9.33 -2.62 -21.10
CA ALA A 98 -8.91 -3.90 -20.51
C ALA A 98 -7.83 -4.62 -21.33
N ALA A 99 -7.88 -4.54 -22.66
CA ALA A 99 -6.82 -5.07 -23.52
C ALA A 99 -5.47 -4.36 -23.31
N GLU A 100 -5.51 -3.09 -22.92
CA GLU A 100 -4.33 -2.28 -22.53
C GLU A 100 -3.94 -2.43 -21.04
N GLY A 101 -4.59 -3.35 -20.32
CA GLY A 101 -4.27 -3.68 -18.92
C GLY A 101 -4.96 -2.79 -17.87
N LEU A 102 -5.97 -2.02 -18.24
CA LEU A 102 -6.76 -1.20 -17.31
C LEU A 102 -8.08 -1.88 -16.95
N GLU A 103 -8.34 -2.07 -15.65
CA GLU A 103 -9.67 -2.46 -15.18
C GLU A 103 -10.63 -1.28 -15.34
N ALA A 104 -11.60 -1.42 -16.27
CA ALA A 104 -12.59 -0.39 -16.58
C ALA A 104 -14.01 -0.90 -16.33
N GLU A 105 -14.87 -0.05 -15.77
CA GLU A 105 -16.29 -0.36 -15.51
C GLU A 105 -17.19 0.67 -16.20
N VAL A 106 -18.30 0.20 -16.79
CA VAL A 106 -19.29 1.08 -17.42
C VAL A 106 -20.19 1.69 -16.34
N THR A 107 -20.04 2.98 -16.10
CA THR A 107 -20.87 3.71 -15.14
C THR A 107 -21.89 4.61 -15.83
N LYS A 108 -23.14 4.63 -15.35
CA LYS A 108 -24.13 5.61 -15.80
C LYS A 108 -23.79 6.99 -15.21
N LYS A 109 -23.67 8.00 -16.06
CA LYS A 109 -23.51 9.39 -15.62
C LYS A 109 -24.78 9.81 -14.86
N ARG A 110 -24.64 10.22 -13.61
CA ARG A 110 -25.74 10.80 -12.81
C ARG A 110 -26.03 12.21 -13.26
#